data_AF-A0AAW5U207-F1
#
_entry.id   AF-A0AAW5U207-F1
#
_cell.length_a   1.000
_cell.length_b   1.000
_cell.length_c   1.000
_cell.angle_alpha   90.00
_cell.angle_beta   90.00
_cell.angle_gamma   90.00
#
_symmetry.space_group_name_H-M   'P 1'
#
loop_
_entity.id
_entity.type
_entity.pdbx_description
1 polymer ?
#
loop_
_entity_poly.entity_id
_entity_poly.type
_entity_poly.pdbx_seq_one_letter_code
_entity_poly.pdbx_strand_id
1 'polypeptide(L)'
;MAEIIYFGTNGCSGHYPIGIDKTLTGAEYEIWLECDNETWINNIRKNPGRHVIKHHGEVYTNYGVPFSVDDDRGGSHTELFWKGIHTKEEIVNLIKNNQFLARQFKMDEAIKKVATVCGVRYRDIKSAINMVQVFAGGKKKRI
;
A
#
# COMPACT_ATOMS: atom_id res chain seq x y z
N MET A 1 5.31 -4.65 17.09
CA MET A 1 4.50 -4.02 16.02
C MET A 1 4.99 -4.40 14.65
N ALA A 2 4.07 -4.76 13.75
CA ALA A 2 4.32 -4.77 12.30
C ALA A 2 4.97 -3.45 11.90
N GLU A 3 5.97 -3.52 11.03
CA GLU A 3 6.62 -2.31 10.51
C GLU A 3 5.86 -1.73 9.32
N ILE A 4 5.08 -2.58 8.64
CA ILE A 4 4.29 -2.19 7.47
C ILE A 4 2.83 -2.58 7.71
N ILE A 5 1.94 -1.59 7.67
CA ILE A 5 0.52 -1.77 7.93
C ILE A 5 -0.28 -1.23 6.75
N TYR A 6 -1.13 -2.07 6.19
CA TYR A 6 -2.19 -1.64 5.30
C TYR A 6 -3.46 -1.42 6.13
N PHE A 7 -4.15 -0.32 5.89
CA PHE A 7 -5.44 -0.01 6.48
C PHE A 7 -6.42 0.31 5.36
N GLY A 8 -7.51 -0.44 5.27
CA GLY A 8 -8.47 -0.28 4.18
C GLY A 8 -9.54 -1.37 4.20
N THR A 9 -10.33 -1.45 3.14
CA THR A 9 -11.50 -2.33 3.07
C THR A 9 -11.16 -3.79 2.81
N ASN A 10 -10.07 -4.05 2.08
CA ASN A 10 -9.74 -5.38 1.55
C ASN A 10 -10.95 -6.08 0.87
N GLY A 11 -11.75 -5.32 0.11
CA GLY A 11 -12.98 -5.75 -0.57
C GLY A 11 -14.18 -6.01 0.35
N CYS A 12 -14.05 -5.78 1.66
CA CYS A 12 -15.07 -6.04 2.67
C CYS A 12 -15.65 -4.74 3.25
N SER A 13 -16.82 -4.84 3.89
CA SER A 13 -17.44 -3.68 4.54
C SER A 13 -16.65 -3.29 5.79
N GLY A 14 -16.34 -2.01 5.96
CA GLY A 14 -15.54 -1.50 7.08
C GLY A 14 -14.04 -1.45 6.76
N HIS A 15 -13.26 -0.81 7.63
CA HIS A 15 -11.81 -0.71 7.48
C HIS A 15 -11.09 -1.66 8.44
N TYR A 16 -10.01 -2.26 7.96
CA TYR A 16 -9.28 -3.28 8.70
C TYR A 16 -7.77 -3.05 8.60
N PRO A 17 -7.06 -3.05 9.74
CA PRO A 17 -5.62 -3.05 9.75
C PRO A 17 -5.07 -4.46 9.46
N ILE A 18 -4.11 -4.52 8.56
CA ILE A 18 -3.41 -5.75 8.15
C ILE A 18 -1.92 -5.47 8.20
N GLY A 19 -1.21 -6.20 9.05
CA GLY A 19 0.25 -6.20 9.06
C GLY A 19 0.78 -6.96 7.84
N ILE A 20 1.69 -6.32 7.09
CA ILE A 20 2.22 -6.84 5.81
C ILE A 20 3.47 -7.68 6.02
N ASP A 21 4.35 -7.27 6.92
CA ASP A 21 5.58 -7.97 7.27
C ASP A 21 5.34 -9.06 8.33
N LYS A 22 4.29 -8.92 9.15
CA LYS A 22 3.85 -9.91 10.13
C LYS A 22 2.40 -9.67 10.56
N THR A 23 1.78 -10.72 11.09
CA THR A 23 0.43 -10.63 11.67
C THR A 23 0.40 -9.70 12.87
N LEU A 24 -0.64 -8.87 12.97
CA LEU A 24 -0.88 -8.00 14.11
C LEU A 24 -1.35 -8.83 15.32
N THR A 25 -0.86 -8.49 16.51
CA THR A 25 -1.51 -8.93 17.75
C THR A 25 -2.86 -8.23 17.93
N GLY A 26 -3.73 -8.74 18.81
CA GLY A 26 -5.01 -8.08 19.11
C GLY A 26 -4.83 -6.64 19.61
N ALA A 27 -3.85 -6.38 20.47
CA ALA A 27 -3.57 -5.02 20.95
C ALA A 27 -3.08 -4.09 19.84
N GLU A 28 -2.24 -4.60 18.91
CA GLU A 28 -1.80 -3.82 17.76
C GLU A 28 -2.96 -3.55 16.80
N TYR A 29 -3.85 -4.51 16.60
CA TYR A 29 -5.04 -4.36 15.77
C TYR A 29 -5.92 -3.21 16.26
N GLU A 30 -6.24 -3.18 17.56
CA GLU A 30 -7.07 -2.11 18.16
C GLU A 30 -6.45 -0.72 18.02
N ILE A 31 -5.12 -0.60 18.16
CA ILE A 31 -4.42 0.68 17.96
C ILE A 31 -4.69 1.25 16.56
N TRP A 32 -4.61 0.41 15.52
CA TRP A 32 -4.77 0.88 14.15
C TRP A 32 -6.24 1.18 13.78
N LEU A 33 -7.22 0.68 14.54
CA LEU A 33 -8.61 1.09 14.36
C LEU A 33 -8.84 2.58 14.67
N GLU A 34 -7.94 3.21 15.43
CA GLU A 34 -7.99 4.66 15.67
C GLU A 34 -7.93 5.46 14.37
N CYS A 35 -7.39 4.92 13.28
CA CYS A 35 -7.39 5.60 11.97
C CYS A 35 -8.80 5.78 11.38
N ASP A 36 -9.81 5.00 11.83
CA ASP A 36 -11.20 5.12 11.37
C ASP A 36 -12.00 6.19 12.13
N ASN A 37 -11.38 7.34 12.41
CA ASN A 37 -12.05 8.47 13.05
C ASN A 37 -12.18 9.67 12.11
N GLU A 38 -13.20 10.49 12.34
CA GLU A 38 -13.55 11.61 11.46
C GLU A 38 -12.40 12.62 11.28
N THR A 39 -11.62 12.87 12.32
CA THR A 39 -10.50 13.81 12.26
C THR A 39 -9.39 13.27 11.34
N TRP A 40 -9.08 11.98 11.46
CA TRP A 40 -8.12 11.31 10.61
C TRP A 40 -8.57 11.30 9.14
N ILE A 41 -9.82 10.88 8.90
CA ILE A 41 -10.43 10.84 7.57
C ILE A 41 -10.43 12.23 6.92
N ASN A 42 -10.78 13.27 7.66
CA ASN A 42 -10.78 14.64 7.17
C ASN A 42 -9.37 15.14 6.83
N ASN A 43 -8.35 14.71 7.56
CA ASN A 43 -6.96 15.04 7.24
C ASN A 43 -6.52 14.40 5.92
N ILE A 44 -6.83 13.13 5.70
CA ILE A 44 -6.51 12.43 4.43
C ILE A 44 -7.27 13.04 3.25
N ARG A 45 -8.52 13.45 3.45
CA ARG A 45 -9.31 14.17 2.41
C ARG A 45 -8.70 15.50 2.00
N LYS A 46 -8.19 16.26 2.97
CA LYS A 46 -7.55 17.56 2.71
C LYS A 46 -6.16 17.41 2.11
N ASN A 47 -5.42 16.41 2.57
CA ASN A 47 -4.02 16.19 2.22
C ASN A 47 -3.80 14.71 1.87
N PRO A 48 -4.15 14.29 0.65
CA PRO A 48 -3.85 12.94 0.19
C PRO A 48 -2.37 12.79 -0.19
N GLY A 49 -1.88 11.57 -0.13
CA GLY A 49 -0.54 11.20 -0.58
C GLY A 49 0.40 10.87 0.57
N ARG A 50 1.68 11.24 0.42
CA ARG A 50 2.76 10.81 1.31
C ARG A 50 2.98 11.82 2.45
N HIS A 51 2.88 11.36 3.68
CA HIS A 51 3.08 12.13 4.91
C HIS A 51 4.05 11.42 5.86
N VAL A 52 4.76 12.18 6.68
CA VAL A 52 5.48 11.64 7.84
C VAL A 52 4.63 11.96 9.06
N ILE A 53 4.29 10.93 9.83
CA ILE A 53 3.42 11.04 11.00
C ILE A 53 4.08 10.39 12.21
N LYS A 54 3.58 10.74 13.40
CA LYS A 54 3.89 10.03 14.64
C LYS A 54 2.62 9.34 15.12
N HIS A 55 2.69 8.04 15.37
CA HIS A 55 1.57 7.23 15.85
C HIS A 55 2.07 6.32 16.97
N HIS A 56 1.44 6.38 18.15
CA HIS A 56 1.85 5.64 19.36
C HIS A 56 3.35 5.71 19.67
N GLY A 57 3.93 6.92 19.60
CA GLY A 57 5.33 7.16 19.95
C GLY A 57 6.33 6.90 18.81
N GLU A 58 5.90 6.24 17.74
CA GLU A 58 6.74 5.79 16.63
C GLU A 58 6.52 6.65 15.39
N VAL A 59 7.57 6.77 14.56
CA VAL A 59 7.52 7.55 13.31
C VAL A 59 7.17 6.63 12.14
N TYR A 60 6.22 7.06 11.31
CA TYR A 60 5.81 6.34 10.11
C TYR A 60 5.80 7.26 8.90
N THR A 61 6.15 6.71 7.74
CA THR A 61 5.74 7.24 6.46
C THR A 61 4.40 6.65 6.11
N ASN A 62 3.38 7.50 6.02
CA ASN A 62 2.03 7.15 5.62
C ASN A 62 1.83 7.54 4.15
N TYR A 63 1.21 6.66 3.39
CA TYR A 63 0.61 6.98 2.10
C TYR A 63 -0.90 6.77 2.20
N GLY A 64 -1.66 7.86 2.21
CA GLY A 64 -3.11 7.82 2.39
C GLY A 64 -3.89 8.42 1.23
N VAL A 65 -5.02 7.80 0.90
CA VAL A 65 -5.95 8.29 -0.13
C VAL A 65 -7.40 8.27 0.39
N PRO A 66 -8.23 9.28 0.04
CA PRO A 66 -9.58 9.45 0.60
C PRO A 66 -10.64 8.61 -0.14
N PHE A 67 -10.24 7.44 -0.61
CA PHE A 67 -11.08 6.47 -1.29
C PHE A 67 -10.52 5.08 -1.04
N SER A 68 -11.33 4.04 -1.19
CA SER A 68 -10.82 2.68 -1.20
C SER A 68 -10.14 2.39 -2.54
N VAL A 69 -8.96 1.76 -2.49
CA VAL A 69 -8.22 1.36 -3.69
C VAL A 69 -8.72 0.04 -4.28
N ASP A 70 -9.43 -0.74 -3.47
CA ASP A 70 -9.81 -2.13 -3.71
C ASP A 70 -11.33 -2.34 -3.66
N ASP A 71 -12.09 -1.30 -3.33
CA ASP A 71 -13.54 -1.30 -3.23
C ASP A 71 -14.12 -0.04 -3.89
N ASP A 72 -15.23 -0.20 -4.60
CA ASP A 72 -15.87 0.90 -5.34
C ASP A 72 -17.00 1.56 -4.52
N ARG A 73 -17.26 1.08 -3.29
CA ARG A 73 -18.16 1.73 -2.33
C ARG A 73 -17.57 3.07 -1.89
N GLY A 74 -18.32 4.14 -2.12
CA GLY A 74 -17.93 5.50 -1.69
C GLY A 74 -17.86 5.64 -0.17
N GLY A 75 -17.13 6.65 0.30
CA GLY A 75 -17.05 7.00 1.74
C GLY A 75 -15.93 6.31 2.52
N SER A 76 -15.08 5.51 1.87
CA SER A 76 -13.94 4.82 2.47
C SER A 76 -12.61 5.59 2.30
N HIS A 77 -11.53 5.10 2.91
CA HIS A 77 -10.16 5.56 2.70
C HIS A 77 -9.20 4.36 2.74
N THR A 78 -8.01 4.55 2.19
CA THR A 78 -6.94 3.55 2.23
C THR A 78 -5.65 4.21 2.67
N GLU A 79 -4.92 3.52 3.55
CA GLU A 79 -3.64 3.97 4.05
C GLU A 79 -2.60 2.84 4.08
N LEU A 80 -1.36 3.19 3.80
CA LEU A 80 -0.19 2.34 3.93
C LEU A 80 0.81 3.03 4.86
N PHE A 81 1.06 2.43 6.01
CA PHE A 81 2.05 2.88 6.97
C PHE A 81 3.31 2.05 6.84
N TRP A 82 4.46 2.72 6.82
CA TRP A 82 5.77 2.08 6.89
C TRP A 82 6.63 2.79 7.94
N LYS A 83 7.01 2.07 8.99
CA LYS A 83 7.83 2.57 10.10
C LYS A 83 9.12 3.20 9.56
N GLY A 84 9.42 4.42 10.01
CA GLY A 84 10.56 5.23 9.56
C GLY A 84 10.21 6.26 8.49
N ILE A 85 11.25 6.93 7.96
CA ILE A 85 11.12 7.94 6.91
C ILE A 85 11.52 7.30 5.58
N HIS A 86 10.55 7.23 4.66
CA HIS A 86 10.68 6.61 3.35
C HIS A 86 10.27 7.60 2.26
N THR A 87 10.92 7.47 1.12
CA THR A 87 10.67 8.22 -0.10
C THR A 87 9.41 7.73 -0.82
N LYS A 88 8.90 8.51 -1.78
CA LYS A 88 7.77 8.09 -2.61
C LYS A 88 8.13 6.85 -3.42
N GLU A 89 9.36 6.79 -3.91
CA GLU A 89 9.91 5.73 -4.73
C GLU A 89 9.98 4.42 -3.94
N GLU A 90 10.42 4.47 -2.68
CA GLU A 90 10.42 3.31 -1.78
C GLU A 90 9.01 2.77 -1.53
N ILE A 91 8.04 3.65 -1.25
CA ILE A 91 6.64 3.26 -1.04
C ILE A 91 6.06 2.61 -2.32
N VAL A 92 6.28 3.22 -3.48
CA VAL A 92 5.85 2.67 -4.77
C VAL A 92 6.49 1.30 -5.03
N ASN A 93 7.77 1.15 -4.71
CA ASN A 93 8.47 -0.13 -4.85
C ASN A 93 7.92 -1.18 -3.88
N LEU A 94 7.60 -0.81 -2.64
CA LEU A 94 6.94 -1.71 -1.68
C LEU A 94 5.60 -2.21 -2.22
N ILE A 95 4.74 -1.30 -2.70
CA ILE A 95 3.43 -1.66 -3.28
C ILE A 95 3.59 -2.62 -4.46
N LYS A 96 4.53 -2.35 -5.37
CA LYS A 96 4.77 -3.17 -6.57
C LYS A 96 5.32 -4.56 -6.26
N ASN A 97 6.17 -4.68 -5.24
CA ASN A 97 6.89 -5.91 -4.94
C ASN A 97 6.20 -6.80 -3.89
N ASN A 98 5.17 -6.30 -3.21
CA ASN A 98 4.35 -7.10 -2.31
C ASN A 98 3.06 -7.56 -3.01
N GLN A 99 2.84 -8.87 -3.09
CA GLN A 99 1.69 -9.44 -3.82
C GLN A 99 0.33 -8.96 -3.28
N PHE A 100 0.19 -8.84 -1.96
CA PHE A 100 -1.04 -8.36 -1.35
C PHE A 100 -1.28 -6.89 -1.72
N LEU A 101 -0.29 -6.01 -1.52
CA LEU A 101 -0.42 -4.59 -1.84
C LEU A 101 -0.66 -4.37 -3.34
N ALA A 102 0.10 -5.03 -4.22
CA ALA A 102 -0.08 -4.92 -5.66
C ALA A 102 -1.51 -5.27 -6.10
N ARG A 103 -2.13 -6.27 -5.44
CA ARG A 103 -3.54 -6.64 -5.65
C ARG A 103 -4.48 -5.53 -5.16
N GLN A 104 -4.30 -5.03 -3.93
CA GLN A 104 -5.16 -3.96 -3.39
C GLN A 104 -5.15 -2.73 -4.30
N PHE A 105 -3.97 -2.29 -4.72
CA PHE A 105 -3.81 -1.13 -5.60
C PHE A 105 -4.11 -1.42 -7.08
N LYS A 106 -4.80 -2.54 -7.39
CA LYS A 106 -5.25 -2.93 -8.75
C LYS A 106 -4.13 -2.86 -9.81
N MET A 107 -2.87 -3.13 -9.43
CA MET A 107 -1.71 -3.00 -10.33
C MET A 107 -1.79 -3.96 -11.52
N ASP A 108 -2.25 -5.19 -11.29
CA ASP A 108 -2.44 -6.16 -12.36
C ASP A 108 -3.49 -5.71 -13.39
N GLU A 109 -4.57 -5.05 -12.95
CA GLU A 109 -5.57 -4.49 -13.86
C GLU A 109 -5.02 -3.29 -14.65
N ALA A 110 -4.21 -2.44 -14.02
CA ALA A 110 -3.51 -1.37 -14.72
C ALA A 110 -2.58 -1.91 -15.81
N ILE A 111 -1.81 -2.96 -15.51
CA ILE A 111 -0.92 -3.61 -16.49
C ILE A 111 -1.73 -4.24 -17.63
N LYS A 112 -2.86 -4.90 -17.35
CA LYS A 112 -3.76 -5.43 -18.39
C LYS A 112 -4.28 -4.32 -19.30
N LYS A 113 -4.70 -3.18 -18.75
CA LYS A 113 -5.15 -2.03 -19.55
C LYS A 113 -4.05 -1.49 -20.46
N VAL A 114 -2.82 -1.39 -19.96
CA VAL A 114 -1.65 -1.00 -20.77
C VAL A 114 -1.42 -2.01 -21.89
N ALA A 115 -1.48 -3.32 -21.61
CA ALA A 115 -1.32 -4.36 -22.61
C ALA A 115 -2.34 -4.22 -23.75
N THR A 116 -3.61 -3.98 -23.40
CA THR A 116 -4.69 -3.77 -24.36
C THR A 116 -4.45 -2.54 -25.24
N VAL A 117 -4.11 -1.39 -24.63
CA VAL A 117 -3.85 -0.14 -25.37
C VAL A 117 -2.65 -0.28 -26.31
N CYS A 118 -1.61 -0.98 -25.87
CA CYS A 118 -0.39 -1.20 -26.66
C CYS A 118 -0.50 -2.35 -27.67
N GLY A 119 -1.61 -3.11 -27.70
CA GLY A 119 -1.77 -4.25 -28.59
C GLY A 119 -0.79 -5.41 -28.31
N VAL A 120 -0.31 -5.54 -27.07
CA VAL A 120 0.64 -6.60 -26.66
C VAL A 120 0.00 -7.57 -25.68
N ARG A 121 0.55 -8.78 -25.55
CA ARG A 121 0.00 -9.76 -24.60
C ARG A 121 0.40 -9.39 -23.18
N TYR A 122 -0.56 -9.39 -22.26
CA TYR A 122 -0.35 -9.14 -20.83
C TYR A 122 0.83 -9.93 -20.24
N ARG A 123 0.94 -11.22 -20.59
CA ARG A 123 2.02 -12.10 -20.14
C ARG A 123 3.42 -11.59 -20.53
N ASP A 124 3.55 -10.95 -21.69
CA ASP A 124 4.85 -10.47 -22.18
C ASP A 124 5.32 -9.26 -21.37
N ILE A 125 4.40 -8.32 -21.08
CA ILE A 125 4.71 -7.19 -20.18
C ILE A 125 5.03 -7.70 -18.77
N LYS A 126 4.24 -8.64 -18.24
CA LYS A 126 4.48 -9.17 -16.89
C LYS A 126 5.82 -9.89 -16.78
N SER A 127 6.19 -10.70 -17.78
CA SER A 127 7.51 -11.32 -17.86
C SER A 127 8.64 -10.30 -17.92
N ALA A 128 8.48 -9.22 -18.69
CA ALA A 128 9.49 -8.15 -18.77
C ALA A 128 9.67 -7.42 -17.42
N ILE A 129 8.57 -7.10 -16.73
CA ILE A 129 8.62 -6.48 -15.38
C ILE A 129 9.33 -7.41 -14.39
N ASN A 130 8.96 -8.69 -14.37
CA ASN A 130 9.58 -9.69 -13.50
C ASN A 130 11.09 -9.82 -13.78
N MET A 131 11.50 -9.82 -15.05
CA MET A 131 12.93 -9.82 -15.41
C MET A 131 13.65 -8.60 -14.85
N VAL A 132 13.11 -7.39 -15.04
CA VAL A 132 13.71 -6.15 -14.51
C VAL A 132 13.82 -6.20 -12.99
N GLN A 133 12.81 -6.72 -12.28
CA GLN A 133 12.86 -6.91 -10.82
C GLN A 133 13.97 -7.87 -10.39
N VAL A 134 14.15 -9.00 -11.09
CA VAL A 134 15.24 -9.95 -10.82
C VAL A 134 16.61 -9.29 -11.01
N PHE A 135 16.79 -8.52 -12.09
CA PHE A 135 18.05 -7.80 -12.34
C PHE A 135 18.28 -6.64 -11.37
N ALA A 136 17.22 -5.98 -10.87
CA ALA A 136 17.31 -4.93 -9.85
C ALA A 136 17.63 -5.51 -8.45
N GLY A 137 17.01 -6.63 -8.08
CA GLY A 137 17.25 -7.34 -6.81
C GLY A 137 18.62 -8.01 -6.70
N GLY A 138 19.30 -8.24 -7.84
CA GLY A 138 20.67 -8.74 -7.90
C GLY A 138 21.74 -7.74 -7.45
N LYS A 139 21.42 -6.45 -7.25
CA LYS A 139 22.33 -5.44 -6.71
C LYS A 139 22.38 -5.43 -5.17
N LYS A 140 22.28 -6.59 -4.51
CA LYS A 140 22.77 -6.67 -3.11
C LYS A 140 24.28 -6.47 -3.15
N LYS A 141 24.74 -5.31 -2.67
CA LYS A 141 26.15 -5.02 -2.39
C LYS A 141 26.76 -6.24 -1.72
N ARG A 142 27.69 -6.91 -2.40
CA ARG A 142 28.75 -7.66 -1.74
C ARG A 142 29.46 -6.64 -0.85
N ILE A 143 29.30 -6.79 0.45
CA ILE A 143 30.22 -6.24 1.44
C ILE A 143 31.53 -7.02 1.27
#